data_AF-A0A917MXS1-F1
#
_entry.id   AF-A0A917MXS1-F1
#
_cell.length_a   1.000
_cell.length_b   1.000
_cell.length_c   1.000
_cell.angle_alpha   90.00
_cell.angle_beta   90.00
_cell.angle_gamma   90.00
#
_symmetry.space_group_name_H-M   'P 1'
#
loop_
_entity.id
_entity.type
_entity.pdbx_description
1 polymer ?
#
loop_
_entity_poly.entity_id
_entity_poly.type
_entity_poly.pdbx_seq_one_letter_code
_entity_poly.pdbx_strand_id
1 'polypeptide(L)'
;MRTLYRRFYQDAGRGFTDNEFRQVCEETAGVPLNEIFDYVYTVKQPDYARYLAYAGLSIDQQPAPANAGKPTASFRITININSTPLQKSILQSWLGN
;
A
#
# COMPACT_ATOMS: atom_id res chain seq x y z
N MET A 1 -7.51 9.28 13.16
CA MET A 1 -8.99 9.44 13.23
C MET A 1 -9.51 10.25 14.42
N ARG A 2 -9.00 10.10 15.66
CA ARG A 2 -9.48 10.87 16.83
C ARG A 2 -9.42 12.40 16.64
N THR A 3 -8.40 12.89 15.94
CA THR A 3 -8.18 14.32 15.68
C THR A 3 -9.30 14.94 14.83
N LEU A 4 -9.75 14.25 13.78
CA LEU A 4 -10.83 14.72 12.90
C LEU A 4 -12.15 14.89 13.65
N TYR A 5 -12.48 13.90 14.48
CA TYR A 5 -13.70 13.94 15.29
C TYR A 5 -13.71 15.13 16.25
N ARG A 6 -12.60 15.40 16.94
CA ARG A 6 -12.51 16.55 17.86
C ARG A 6 -12.61 17.87 17.09
N ARG A 7 -11.72 18.10 16.12
CA ARG A 7 -11.63 19.38 15.39
C ARG A 7 -12.91 19.74 14.63
N PHE A 8 -13.47 18.80 13.87
CA PHE A 8 -14.56 19.13 12.96
C PHE A 8 -15.92 18.93 13.62
N TYR A 9 -16.12 17.77 14.24
CA TYR A 9 -17.41 17.43 14.83
C TYR A 9 -17.63 18.10 16.19
N GLN A 10 -16.67 18.01 17.13
CA GLN A 10 -16.87 18.59 18.47
C GLN A 10 -16.66 20.10 18.49
N ASP A 11 -15.57 20.61 17.93
CA ASP A 11 -15.21 22.03 18.04
C ASP A 11 -15.94 22.90 17.00
N ALA A 12 -15.98 22.47 15.74
CA ALA A 12 -16.59 23.25 14.65
C ALA A 12 -18.06 22.90 14.36
N GLY A 13 -18.61 21.86 14.99
CA GLY A 13 -20.00 21.45 14.83
C GLY A 13 -20.39 21.00 13.41
N ARG A 14 -19.41 20.59 12.57
CA ARG A 14 -19.64 20.19 11.18
C ARG A 14 -18.83 18.97 10.76
N GLY A 15 -19.14 18.43 9.57
CA GLY A 15 -18.27 17.44 8.93
C GLY A 15 -16.97 18.04 8.41
N PHE A 16 -15.99 17.18 8.15
CA PHE A 16 -14.78 17.54 7.41
C PHE A 16 -14.97 17.32 5.91
N THR A 17 -14.25 18.10 5.11
CA THR A 17 -14.12 17.91 3.67
C THR A 17 -12.99 16.93 3.35
N ASP A 18 -12.96 16.44 2.12
CA ASP A 18 -11.94 15.50 1.63
C ASP A 18 -10.51 16.07 1.71
N ASN A 19 -10.34 17.36 1.38
CA ASN A 19 -9.05 18.06 1.52
C ASN A 19 -8.62 18.19 2.98
N GLU A 20 -9.55 18.52 3.89
CA GLU A 20 -9.27 18.61 5.33
C GLU A 20 -8.89 17.24 5.91
N PHE A 21 -9.54 16.18 5.44
CA PHE A 21 -9.19 14.81 5.80
C PHE A 21 -7.75 14.49 5.40
N ARG A 22 -7.40 14.76 4.13
CA ARG A 22 -6.06 14.55 3.61
C ARG A 22 -5.00 15.29 4.41
N GLN A 23 -5.22 16.57 4.69
CA GLN A 23 -4.30 17.38 5.47
C GLN A 23 -4.05 16.79 6.86
N VAL A 24 -5.11 16.39 7.58
CA VAL A 24 -4.94 15.79 8.91
C VAL A 24 -4.18 14.46 8.84
N CYS A 25 -4.39 13.66 7.79
CA CYS A 25 -3.63 12.42 7.60
C CYS A 25 -2.15 12.69 7.33
N GLU A 26 -1.82 13.65 6.46
CA GLU A 26 -0.44 14.03 6.15
C GLU A 26 0.26 14.65 7.36
N GLU A 27 -0.43 15.52 8.12
CA GLU A 27 0.06 16.06 9.40
C GLU A 27 0.37 14.95 10.41
N THR A 28 -0.49 13.95 10.51
CA THR A 28 -0.31 12.84 11.46
C THR A 28 0.82 11.90 11.03
N ALA A 29 0.97 11.66 9.73
CA ALA A 29 2.03 10.80 9.19
C ALA A 29 3.39 11.49 9.16
N GLY A 30 3.42 12.83 9.14
CA GLY A 30 4.65 13.63 9.01
C GLY A 30 5.28 13.58 7.61
N VAL A 31 4.60 12.94 6.64
CA VAL A 31 5.05 12.80 5.26
C VAL A 31 3.87 12.99 4.31
N PRO A 32 4.11 13.49 3.08
CA PRO A 32 3.06 13.59 2.08
C PRO A 32 2.55 12.18 1.69
N LEU A 33 1.24 11.99 1.68
CA LEU A 33 0.59 10.70 1.39
C LEU A 33 0.02 10.64 -0.03
N ASN A 34 0.57 11.44 -0.94
CA ASN A 34 0.11 11.60 -2.31
C ASN A 34 -0.09 10.26 -3.02
N GLU A 35 0.84 9.32 -2.84
CA GLU A 35 0.79 7.98 -3.45
C GLU A 35 -0.44 7.20 -3.01
N ILE A 36 -0.81 7.26 -1.73
CA ILE A 36 -1.99 6.55 -1.20
C ILE A 36 -3.27 7.19 -1.75
N PHE A 37 -3.35 8.52 -1.74
CA PHE A 37 -4.51 9.23 -2.27
C PHE A 37 -4.68 9.03 -3.79
N ASP A 38 -3.58 8.87 -4.53
CA ASP A 38 -3.61 8.54 -5.95
C ASP A 38 -4.34 7.21 -6.19
N TYR A 39 -4.12 6.20 -5.32
CA TYR A 39 -4.85 4.92 -5.40
C TYR A 39 -6.33 5.01 -5.01
N VAL A 40 -6.73 6.04 -4.25
CA VAL A 40 -8.13 6.25 -3.86
C VAL A 40 -8.91 6.94 -4.98
N TYR A 41 -8.32 7.96 -5.60
CA TYR A 41 -9.00 8.76 -6.62
C TYR A 41 -8.79 8.26 -8.06
N THR A 42 -7.87 7.33 -8.27
CA THR A 42 -7.55 6.80 -9.60
C THR A 42 -7.55 5.27 -9.64
N VAL A 43 -7.59 4.72 -10.86
CA VAL A 43 -7.45 3.28 -11.12
C VAL A 43 -5.99 2.82 -11.22
N LYS A 44 -5.06 3.65 -10.74
CA LYS A 44 -3.63 3.35 -10.81
C LYS A 44 -3.32 2.12 -9.98
N GLN A 45 -2.57 1.21 -10.57
CA GLN A 45 -2.15 0.00 -9.89
C GLN A 45 -1.06 0.32 -8.85
N PRO A 46 -1.12 -0.27 -7.64
CA PRO A 46 -0.04 -0.20 -6.68
C PRO A 46 1.26 -0.77 -7.24
N ASP A 47 2.39 -0.20 -6.83
CA ASP A 47 3.71 -0.76 -7.16
C ASP A 47 4.01 -1.97 -6.25
N TYR A 48 3.43 -3.11 -6.62
CA TYR A 48 3.58 -4.36 -5.86
C TYR A 48 5.04 -4.78 -5.70
N ALA A 49 5.90 -4.51 -6.69
CA ALA A 49 7.31 -4.85 -6.61
C ALA A 49 8.00 -4.09 -5.47
N ARG A 50 7.73 -2.79 -5.35
CA ARG A 50 8.25 -1.96 -4.25
C ARG A 50 7.78 -2.43 -2.89
N TYR A 51 6.48 -2.70 -2.72
CA TYR A 51 5.94 -3.08 -1.42
C TYR A 51 6.40 -4.48 -0.96
N LEU A 52 6.50 -5.43 -1.89
CA LEU A 52 7.00 -6.78 -1.61
C LEU A 52 8.51 -6.79 -1.33
N ALA A 53 9.27 -5.88 -1.94
CA ALA A 53 10.70 -5.75 -1.69
C ALA A 53 11.05 -5.39 -0.24
N TYR A 54 10.15 -4.74 0.52
CA TYR A 54 10.36 -4.48 1.95
C TYR A 54 10.43 -5.76 2.80
N ALA A 55 9.81 -6.85 2.34
CA ALA A 55 9.94 -8.18 2.96
C ALA A 55 11.01 -9.05 2.27
N GLY A 56 11.76 -8.49 1.31
CA GLY A 56 12.72 -9.24 0.51
C GLY A 56 12.06 -10.18 -0.51
N LEU A 57 10.83 -9.87 -0.94
CA LEU A 57 10.11 -10.63 -1.94
C LEU A 57 10.21 -9.95 -3.31
N SER A 58 10.28 -10.76 -4.37
CA SER A 58 10.25 -10.33 -5.77
C SER A 58 9.04 -10.92 -6.47
N ILE A 59 8.40 -10.14 -7.34
CA ILE A 59 7.24 -10.57 -8.12
C ILE A 59 7.60 -10.60 -9.60
N ASP A 60 7.42 -11.76 -10.21
CA ASP A 60 7.64 -11.96 -11.64
C ASP A 60 6.31 -12.23 -12.33
N GLN A 61 6.04 -11.50 -13.41
CA GLN A 61 4.90 -11.77 -14.28
C GLN A 61 5.33 -12.82 -15.31
N GLN A 62 4.75 -14.02 -15.22
CA GLN A 62 4.94 -15.06 -16.21
C GLN A 62 3.97 -14.84 -17.38
N PRO A 63 4.42 -15.01 -18.63
CA PRO A 63 3.53 -14.97 -19.78
C PRO A 63 2.50 -16.10 -19.67
N ALA A 64 1.25 -15.79 -20.00
CA ALA A 64 0.17 -16.77 -20.04
C ALA A 64 0.52 -17.89 -21.04
N PRO A 65 0.20 -19.17 -20.76
CA PRO A 65 0.33 -20.22 -21.75
C PRO A 65 -0.57 -19.90 -22.96
N ALA A 66 0.00 -19.96 -24.17
CA ALA A 66 -0.60 -19.48 -25.42
C ALA A 66 -1.94 -20.15 -25.85
N ASN A 67 -2.43 -21.15 -25.12
CA ASN A 67 -3.56 -22.00 -25.51
C ASN A 67 -4.83 -21.82 -24.66
N ALA A 68 -4.91 -20.81 -23.80
CA ALA A 68 -6.15 -20.46 -23.11
C ALA A 68 -6.77 -19.23 -23.79
N GLY A 69 -8.02 -19.31 -24.24
CA GLY A 69 -8.75 -18.24 -24.95
C GLY A 69 -8.99 -16.94 -24.18
N LYS A 70 -8.28 -16.72 -23.06
CA LYS A 70 -8.23 -15.48 -22.28
C LYS A 70 -6.80 -15.31 -21.75
N PRO A 71 -6.17 -14.12 -21.89
CA PRO A 71 -4.85 -13.87 -21.29
C PRO A 71 -4.97 -13.89 -19.77
N THR A 72 -4.63 -15.00 -19.13
CA THR A 72 -4.48 -15.09 -17.68
C THR A 72 -3.04 -14.75 -17.33
N ALA A 73 -2.79 -13.55 -16.83
CA ALA A 73 -1.48 -13.20 -16.29
C ALA A 73 -1.20 -14.07 -15.06
N SER A 74 -0.10 -14.84 -15.12
CA SER A 74 0.38 -15.63 -13.99
C SER A 74 1.44 -14.82 -13.24
N PHE A 75 1.37 -14.77 -11.92
CA PHE A 75 2.36 -14.08 -11.09
C PHE A 75 3.06 -15.10 -10.19
N ARG A 76 4.39 -14.99 -10.09
CA ARG A 76 5.21 -15.80 -9.20
C ARG A 76 5.92 -14.89 -8.22
N ILE A 77 5.74 -15.17 -6.93
CA ILE A 77 6.46 -14.46 -5.87
C ILE A 77 7.62 -15.34 -5.40
N THR A 78 8.82 -14.78 -5.36
CA THR A 78 10.05 -15.46 -4.94
C THR A 78 10.70 -14.71 -3.78
N ILE A 79 11.33 -15.45 -2.87
CA ILE A 79 12.11 -14.86 -1.77
C ILE A 79 13.50 -14.55 -2.30
N ASN A 80 13.96 -13.32 -2.13
CA ASN A 80 15.32 -12.93 -2.45
C ASN A 80 16.29 -13.54 -1.43
N ILE A 81 17.26 -14.30 -1.93
CA ILE A 81 18.27 -14.99 -1.11
C ILE A 81 19.18 -13.99 -0.38
N ASN A 82 19.41 -12.81 -0.95
CA ASN A 82 20.23 -11.74 -0.40
C ASN A 82 19.45 -10.75 0.48
N SER A 83 18.41 -11.22 1.17
CA SER A 83 17.57 -10.36 2.03
C SER A 83 18.30 -9.89 3.30
N THR A 84 18.15 -8.60 3.61
CA THR A 84 18.68 -7.96 4.83
C THR A 84 18.00 -8.51 6.10
N PRO A 85 18.62 -8.36 7.28
CA PRO A 85 18.00 -8.77 8.55
C PRO A 85 16.64 -8.11 8.80
N LEU A 86 16.50 -6.83 8.42
CA LEU A 86 15.23 -6.11 8.52
C LEU A 86 14.16 -6.73 7.62
N GLN A 87 14.47 -6.99 6.35
CA GLN A 87 13.53 -7.64 5.42
C GLN A 87 13.07 -8.99 5.92
N LYS A 88 13.99 -9.79 6.48
CA LYS A 88 13.65 -11.10 7.09
C LYS A 88 12.69 -10.93 8.27
N SER A 89 12.91 -9.94 9.13
CA SER A 89 12.02 -9.68 10.28
C SER A 89 10.61 -9.26 9.83
N ILE A 90 10.52 -8.43 8.79
CA ILE A 90 9.25 -8.02 8.19
C ILE A 90 8.53 -9.24 7.62
N LEU A 91 9.25 -10.10 6.87
CA LEU A 91 8.69 -11.32 6.32
C LEU A 91 8.15 -12.27 7.41
N GLN A 92 8.89 -12.49 8.49
CA GLN A 92 8.42 -13.32 9.62
C GLN A 92 7.15 -12.73 10.25
N SER A 93 7.11 -11.41 10.44
CA SER A 93 5.91 -10.74 10.98
C SER A 93 4.66 -10.98 10.14
N TRP A 94 4.80 -11.10 8.81
CA TRP A 94 3.68 -11.37 7.91
C TRP A 94 3.24 -12.84 7.93
N LEU A 95 4.17 -13.75 8.21
CA LEU A 95 3.90 -15.19 8.29
C LEU A 95 3.39 -15.63 9.68
N GLY A 96 3.38 -14.73 10.67
CA GLY A 96 2.88 -15.02 12.02
C GLY A 96 3.80 -15.93 12.85
N ASN A 97 5.09 -16.00 12.51
CA ASN A 97 6.12 -16.72 13.25
C ASN A 97 7.05 -15.77 14.01
#